data_AF-X1LYM1-F1
#
_entry.id   AF-X1LYM1-F1
#
_cell.length_a   1.000
_cell.length_b   1.000
_cell.length_c   1.000
_cell.angle_alpha   90.00
_cell.angle_beta   90.00
_cell.angle_gamma   90.00
#
_symmetry.space_group_name_H-M   'P 1'
#
loop_
_entity.id
_entity.type
_entity.pdbx_description
1 polymer ?
#
loop_
_entity_poly.entity_id
_entity_poly.type
_entity_poly.pdbx_seq_one_letter_code
_entity_poly.pdbx_strand_id
1 'polypeptide(L)'
;PPKMWSKVSITSIPMGQEIAVTPIQLISAISCVANDGKLVKPKILKSIQRKDGEIIKSYPTHQVRRVISIKTAGLLKEILAGVVENGTGKLAKVDGYTTAGKTGTAQKARPEGGYYRRKYISSFVGFVPADQPLISILVVLNEPRPQYFGGKVAAPVFRKIATETLRYLKMSETNP
;
A
#
# COMPACT_ATOMS: atom_id res chain seq x y z
N PRO A 1 -3.72 16.74 15.47
CA PRO A 1 -3.22 15.94 16.62
C PRO A 1 -4.39 15.60 17.55
N PRO A 2 -4.31 14.58 18.44
CA PRO A 2 -5.47 14.13 19.24
C PRO A 2 -6.16 15.24 20.04
N LYS A 3 -5.39 16.22 20.52
CA LYS A 3 -5.89 17.44 21.19
C LYS A 3 -6.84 18.33 20.36
N MET A 4 -6.88 18.13 19.04
CA MET A 4 -7.74 18.87 18.09
C MET A 4 -8.88 18.00 17.55
N TRP A 5 -9.04 16.77 18.06
CA TRP A 5 -10.09 15.87 17.58
C TRP A 5 -11.44 16.31 18.11
N SER A 6 -12.44 16.25 17.24
CA SER A 6 -13.84 16.36 17.65
C SER A 6 -14.32 15.01 18.20
N LYS A 7 -15.54 14.97 18.76
CA LYS A 7 -16.16 13.73 19.23
C LYS A 7 -16.35 12.69 18.11
N VAL A 8 -16.41 13.10 16.84
CA VAL A 8 -16.60 12.18 15.70
C VAL A 8 -15.29 11.70 15.09
N SER A 9 -14.18 12.43 15.29
CA SER A 9 -12.89 12.14 14.66
C SER A 9 -12.34 10.75 15.02
N ILE A 10 -12.63 10.23 16.23
CA ILE A 10 -12.24 8.88 16.65
C ILE A 10 -12.89 7.78 15.79
N THR A 11 -14.04 8.07 15.17
CA THR A 11 -14.72 7.13 14.26
C THR A 11 -14.30 7.36 12.81
N SER A 12 -14.09 8.62 12.41
CA SER A 12 -13.75 9.00 11.03
C SER A 12 -12.30 8.64 10.65
N ILE A 13 -11.32 8.96 11.50
CA ILE A 13 -9.90 8.82 11.18
C ILE A 13 -9.47 7.35 10.98
N PRO A 14 -9.88 6.39 11.83
CA PRO A 14 -9.52 4.99 11.63
C PRO A 14 -10.05 4.38 10.33
N MET A 15 -11.19 4.89 9.81
CA MET A 15 -11.72 4.48 8.51
C MET A 15 -11.17 5.29 7.33
N GLY A 16 -10.23 6.20 7.57
CA GLY A 16 -9.52 6.98 6.54
C GLY A 16 -10.23 8.25 6.09
N GLN A 17 -11.16 8.78 6.90
CA GLN A 17 -11.80 10.09 6.71
C GLN A 17 -11.17 11.14 7.65
N GLU A 18 -11.38 12.42 7.38
CA GLU A 18 -10.76 13.56 8.11
C GLU A 18 -9.22 13.63 8.07
N ILE A 19 -8.55 12.70 7.38
CA ILE A 19 -7.10 12.67 7.23
C ILE A 19 -6.71 12.58 5.75
N ALA A 20 -5.74 13.38 5.36
CA ALA A 20 -5.11 13.30 4.05
C ALA A 20 -3.68 12.80 4.19
N VAL A 21 -3.29 11.89 3.29
CA VAL A 21 -1.93 11.36 3.20
C VAL A 21 -1.46 11.40 1.76
N THR A 22 -0.17 11.59 1.58
CA THR A 22 0.46 11.43 0.28
C THR A 22 0.55 9.94 -0.10
N PRO A 23 0.61 9.60 -1.40
CA PRO A 23 0.81 8.21 -1.82
C PRO A 23 2.06 7.57 -1.20
N ILE A 24 3.15 8.33 -1.07
CA ILE A 24 4.40 7.83 -0.49
C ILE A 24 4.25 7.53 1.01
N GLN A 25 3.48 8.31 1.76
CA GLN A 25 3.18 8.02 3.17
C GLN A 25 2.33 6.75 3.31
N LEU A 26 1.31 6.60 2.46
CA LEU A 26 0.42 5.43 2.49
C LEU A 26 1.16 4.13 2.15
N ILE A 27 1.94 4.12 1.07
CA ILE A 27 2.72 2.93 0.71
C ILE A 27 3.79 2.62 1.75
N SER A 28 4.42 3.64 2.37
CA SER A 28 5.40 3.43 3.46
C SER A 28 4.76 2.76 4.68
N ALA A 29 3.51 3.10 5.01
CA ALA A 29 2.78 2.47 6.11
C ALA A 29 2.52 0.99 5.83
N ILE A 30 2.12 0.64 4.61
CA ILE A 30 1.88 -0.76 4.22
C ILE A 30 3.20 -1.54 4.08
N SER A 31 4.24 -0.91 3.54
CA SER A 31 5.58 -1.51 3.48
C SER A 31 6.18 -1.75 4.87
N CYS A 32 5.80 -0.97 5.89
CA CYS A 32 6.16 -1.27 7.28
C CYS A 32 5.59 -2.61 7.74
N VAL A 33 4.33 -2.91 7.39
CA VAL A 33 3.71 -4.22 7.69
C VAL A 33 4.41 -5.34 6.93
N ALA A 34 4.67 -5.14 5.63
CA ALA A 34 5.40 -6.09 4.80
C ALA A 34 6.80 -6.40 5.38
N ASN A 35 7.50 -5.36 5.86
CA ASN A 35 8.85 -5.40 6.41
C ASN A 35 8.89 -5.68 7.93
N ASP A 36 8.01 -6.57 8.39
CA ASP A 36 7.95 -7.08 9.77
C ASP A 36 7.86 -5.99 10.85
N GLY A 37 7.19 -4.88 10.55
CA GLY A 37 6.97 -3.76 11.45
C GLY A 37 8.09 -2.72 11.46
N LYS A 38 9.10 -2.82 10.59
CA LYS A 38 10.19 -1.85 10.46
C LYS A 38 9.85 -0.77 9.43
N LEU A 39 9.71 0.47 9.89
CA LEU A 39 9.56 1.62 9.01
C LEU A 39 10.93 2.04 8.48
N VAL A 40 11.07 2.02 7.16
CA VAL A 40 12.26 2.49 6.45
C VAL A 40 11.97 3.82 5.77
N LYS A 41 12.99 4.67 5.62
CA LYS A 41 12.87 5.90 4.85
C LYS A 41 12.89 5.56 3.35
N PRO A 42 11.83 5.84 2.57
CA PRO A 42 11.84 5.64 1.13
C PRO A 42 12.96 6.46 0.48
N LYS A 43 13.61 5.89 -0.53
CA LYS A 43 14.70 6.53 -1.27
C LYS A 43 14.61 6.17 -2.74
N ILE A 44 15.06 7.09 -3.59
CA ILE A 44 15.19 6.89 -5.04
C ILE A 44 16.67 6.74 -5.42
N LEU A 45 17.57 7.42 -4.72
CA LEU A 45 19.01 7.34 -4.95
C LEU A 45 19.61 6.11 -4.26
N LYS A 46 20.35 5.29 -5.02
CA LYS A 46 21.12 4.13 -4.53
C LYS A 46 22.59 4.50 -4.29
N SER A 47 23.23 5.12 -5.27
CA SER A 47 24.62 5.55 -5.22
C SER A 47 24.90 6.62 -6.27
N ILE A 48 25.94 7.42 -6.07
CA ILE A 48 26.57 8.28 -7.07
C ILE A 48 27.85 7.59 -7.51
N GLN A 49 28.04 7.41 -8.82
CA GLN A 49 29.18 6.73 -9.40
C GLN A 49 29.90 7.64 -10.40
N ARG A 50 31.22 7.54 -10.46
CA ARG A 50 32.03 8.10 -11.56
C ARG A 50 31.84 7.27 -12.83
N LYS A 51 32.31 7.80 -13.96
CA LYS A 51 32.24 7.13 -15.27
C LYS A 51 33.02 5.80 -15.31
N ASP A 52 34.06 5.68 -14.49
CA ASP A 52 34.89 4.48 -14.33
C ASP A 52 34.24 3.41 -13.42
N GLY A 53 33.06 3.70 -12.84
CA GLY A 53 32.35 2.80 -11.93
C GLY A 53 32.68 3.00 -10.45
N GLU A 54 33.59 3.90 -10.09
CA GLU A 54 33.92 4.19 -8.69
C GLU A 54 32.70 4.78 -7.96
N ILE A 55 32.28 4.16 -6.85
CA ILE A 55 31.19 4.66 -6.00
C ILE A 55 31.71 5.83 -5.16
N ILE A 56 31.32 7.05 -5.53
CA ILE A 56 31.62 8.28 -4.76
C ILE A 56 30.83 8.30 -3.46
N LYS A 57 29.57 7.86 -3.51
CA LYS A 57 28.67 7.89 -2.36
C LYS A 57 27.60 6.82 -2.48
N SER A 58 27.40 6.05 -1.43
CA SER A 58 26.30 5.10 -1.32
C SER A 58 25.21 5.63 -0.37
N TYR A 59 23.97 5.24 -0.64
CA TYR A 59 22.83 5.58 0.20
C TYR A 59 22.21 4.26 0.69
N PRO A 60 22.69 3.69 1.82
CA PRO A 60 22.16 2.43 2.34
C PRO A 60 20.72 2.59 2.83
N THR A 61 20.05 1.47 3.09
CA THR A 61 18.67 1.50 3.62
C THR A 61 18.70 2.05 5.04
N HIS A 62 17.86 3.04 5.32
CA HIS A 62 17.78 3.68 6.62
C HIS A 62 16.49 3.26 7.34
N GLN A 63 16.62 2.41 8.36
CA GLN A 63 15.53 2.08 9.25
C GLN A 63 15.27 3.27 10.18
N VAL A 64 14.08 3.86 10.10
CA VAL A 64 13.69 4.99 10.96
C VAL A 64 13.38 4.50 12.37
N ARG A 65 12.54 3.46 12.48
CA ARG A 65 12.14 2.83 13.74
C ARG A 65 11.34 1.54 13.49
N ARG A 66 11.14 0.77 14.54
CA ARG A 66 10.12 -0.29 14.58
C ARG A 66 8.79 0.33 15.05
N VAL A 67 7.73 0.23 14.24
CA VAL A 67 6.41 0.78 14.56
C VAL A 67 5.53 -0.25 15.25
N ILE A 68 5.63 -1.51 14.84
CA ILE A 68 4.89 -2.64 15.41
C ILE A 68 5.81 -3.85 15.61
N SER A 69 5.39 -4.77 16.47
CA SER A 69 6.11 -6.02 16.70
C SER A 69 6.06 -6.92 15.46
N ILE A 70 7.01 -7.86 15.36
CA ILE A 70 6.99 -8.87 14.30
C ILE A 70 5.72 -9.73 14.36
N LYS A 71 5.25 -10.07 15.57
CA LYS A 71 4.00 -10.82 15.78
C LYS A 71 2.79 -10.05 15.26
N THR A 72 2.70 -8.75 15.56
CA THR A 72 1.63 -7.89 15.05
C THR A 72 1.69 -7.73 13.53
N ALA A 73 2.90 -7.58 12.96
CA ALA A 73 3.07 -7.51 11.52
C ALA A 73 2.63 -8.81 10.83
N GLY A 74 2.99 -9.98 11.39
CA GLY A 74 2.54 -11.29 10.92
C GLY A 74 1.01 -11.41 10.90
N LEU A 75 0.36 -11.09 12.03
CA LEU A 75 -1.11 -11.09 12.10
C LEU A 75 -1.75 -10.15 11.07
N LEU A 76 -1.17 -8.96 10.86
CA LEU A 76 -1.66 -8.04 9.83
C LEU A 76 -1.47 -8.57 8.41
N LYS A 77 -0.39 -9.30 8.12
CA LYS A 77 -0.18 -9.95 6.82
C LYS A 77 -1.30 -10.96 6.54
N GLU A 78 -1.63 -11.81 7.51
CA GLU A 78 -2.73 -12.78 7.43
C GLU A 78 -4.08 -12.10 7.21
N ILE A 79 -4.41 -11.08 8.03
CA ILE A 79 -5.65 -10.32 7.89
C ILE A 79 -5.77 -9.69 6.50
N LEU A 80 -4.68 -9.12 5.98
CA LEU A 80 -4.65 -8.47 4.67
C LEU A 80 -4.67 -9.47 3.51
N ALA A 81 -4.13 -10.68 3.68
CA ALA A 81 -4.29 -11.77 2.72
C ALA A 81 -5.76 -12.22 2.64
N GLY A 82 -6.43 -12.34 3.80
CA GLY A 82 -7.86 -12.66 3.87
C GLY A 82 -8.77 -11.66 3.14
N VAL A 83 -8.39 -10.38 3.02
CA VAL A 83 -9.11 -9.38 2.21
C VAL A 83 -9.09 -9.74 0.73
N VAL A 84 -7.99 -10.31 0.24
CA VAL A 84 -7.83 -10.71 -1.16
C VAL A 84 -8.46 -12.07 -1.40
N GLU A 85 -8.31 -13.02 -0.49
CA GLU A 85 -8.89 -14.37 -0.64
C GLU A 85 -10.41 -14.33 -0.52
N ASN A 86 -10.92 -13.71 0.53
CA ASN A 86 -12.31 -13.85 0.95
C ASN A 86 -13.09 -12.52 0.89
N GLY A 87 -12.41 -11.39 0.83
CA GLY A 87 -13.00 -10.06 1.00
C GLY A 87 -13.22 -9.25 -0.28
N THR A 88 -13.09 -7.93 -0.15
CA THR A 88 -13.33 -6.95 -1.23
C THR A 88 -12.18 -6.86 -2.23
N GLY A 89 -11.03 -7.46 -1.92
CA GLY A 89 -9.79 -7.37 -2.69
C GLY A 89 -9.61 -8.48 -3.72
N LYS A 90 -10.59 -9.36 -3.95
CA LYS A 90 -10.47 -10.57 -4.79
C LYS A 90 -9.81 -10.37 -6.15
N LEU A 91 -10.07 -9.25 -6.82
CA LEU A 91 -9.49 -8.96 -8.13
C LEU A 91 -8.01 -8.56 -8.11
N ALA A 92 -7.41 -8.42 -6.91
CA ALA A 92 -5.98 -8.21 -6.74
C ALA A 92 -5.19 -9.52 -6.67
N LYS A 93 -5.85 -10.69 -6.58
CA LYS A 93 -5.20 -11.99 -6.48
C LYS A 93 -4.25 -12.21 -7.66
N VAL A 94 -2.99 -12.47 -7.36
CA VAL A 94 -1.97 -12.85 -8.33
C VAL A 94 -1.87 -14.37 -8.34
N ASP A 95 -1.96 -15.00 -9.51
CA ASP A 95 -1.92 -16.46 -9.60
C ASP A 95 -0.49 -16.95 -9.27
N GLY A 96 -0.41 -18.05 -8.51
CA GLY A 96 0.88 -18.59 -8.03
C GLY A 96 1.51 -17.84 -6.85
N TYR A 97 0.84 -16.83 -6.28
CA TYR A 97 1.37 -16.06 -5.16
C TYR A 97 0.31 -15.63 -4.14
N THR A 98 0.62 -15.74 -2.85
CA THR A 98 -0.22 -15.17 -1.79
C THR A 98 -0.15 -13.64 -1.85
N THR A 99 -1.28 -12.97 -1.97
CA THR A 99 -1.34 -11.51 -2.11
C THR A 99 -2.02 -10.89 -0.89
N ALA A 100 -1.40 -9.91 -0.26
CA ALA A 100 -1.99 -9.17 0.86
C ALA A 100 -2.27 -7.73 0.45
N GLY A 101 -3.44 -7.20 0.80
CA GLY A 101 -3.75 -5.81 0.51
C GLY A 101 -5.10 -5.33 1.00
N LYS A 102 -5.39 -4.06 0.73
CA LYS A 102 -6.62 -3.40 1.15
C LYS A 102 -7.17 -2.47 0.07
N THR A 103 -8.49 -2.50 -0.08
CA THR A 103 -9.25 -1.56 -0.89
C THR A 103 -9.46 -0.23 -0.14
N GLY A 104 -9.29 0.88 -0.84
CA GLY A 104 -9.68 2.22 -0.41
C GLY A 104 -10.72 2.84 -1.34
N THR A 105 -11.69 3.56 -0.79
CA THR A 105 -12.68 4.34 -1.53
C THR A 105 -13.08 5.52 -0.67
N ALA A 106 -12.48 6.67 -0.93
CA ALA A 106 -12.66 7.88 -0.14
C ALA A 106 -13.42 8.92 -0.94
N GLN A 107 -14.43 9.55 -0.33
CA GLN A 107 -15.08 10.71 -0.91
C GLN A 107 -14.10 11.88 -0.98
N LYS A 108 -14.12 12.63 -2.09
CA LYS A 108 -13.31 13.84 -2.21
C LYS A 108 -13.90 14.95 -1.36
N ALA A 109 -13.06 15.61 -0.57
CA ALA A 109 -13.42 16.82 0.15
C ALA A 109 -13.71 17.96 -0.83
N ARG A 110 -14.64 18.84 -0.47
CA ARG A 110 -14.93 20.07 -1.20
C ARG A 110 -14.11 21.23 -0.62
N PRO A 111 -13.68 22.21 -1.43
CA PRO A 111 -13.00 23.40 -0.94
C PRO A 111 -13.81 24.15 0.13
N GLU A 112 -15.14 24.17 0.00
CA GLU A 112 -16.06 24.89 0.88
C GLU A 112 -16.47 24.10 2.13
N GLY A 113 -15.93 22.88 2.30
CA GLY A 113 -16.27 21.97 3.39
C GLY A 113 -17.20 20.82 2.98
N GLY A 114 -17.15 19.74 3.77
CA GLY A 114 -17.87 18.49 3.49
C GLY A 114 -17.30 17.73 2.29
N TYR A 115 -18.13 16.84 1.72
CA TYR A 115 -17.69 15.87 0.71
C TYR A 115 -18.56 15.92 -0.55
N TYR A 116 -17.97 15.60 -1.70
CA TYR A 116 -18.73 15.36 -2.92
C TYR A 116 -19.53 14.05 -2.80
N ARG A 117 -20.76 14.03 -3.32
CA ARG A 117 -21.64 12.84 -3.28
C ARG A 117 -21.24 11.75 -4.28
N ARG A 118 -20.56 12.11 -5.37
CA ARG A 118 -20.25 11.20 -6.50
C ARG A 118 -18.82 11.35 -7.02
N LYS A 119 -17.90 11.91 -6.23
CA LYS A 119 -16.48 12.02 -6.59
C LYS A 119 -15.65 11.29 -5.56
N TYR A 120 -14.88 10.31 -6.01
CA TYR A 120 -14.13 9.41 -5.16
C TYR A 120 -12.68 9.32 -5.59
N ILE A 121 -11.80 9.11 -4.61
CA ILE A 121 -10.48 8.55 -4.83
C ILE A 121 -10.58 7.05 -4.54
N SER A 122 -10.27 6.25 -5.54
CA SER A 122 -10.33 4.79 -5.46
C SER A 122 -8.92 4.24 -5.43
N SER A 123 -8.63 3.34 -4.49
CA SER A 123 -7.28 2.81 -4.36
C SER A 123 -7.25 1.33 -3.99
N PHE A 124 -6.12 0.72 -4.31
CA PHE A 124 -5.72 -0.57 -3.77
C PHE A 124 -4.26 -0.48 -3.37
N VAL A 125 -3.94 -0.91 -2.16
CA VAL A 125 -2.58 -0.95 -1.63
C VAL A 125 -2.29 -2.32 -1.07
N GLY A 126 -1.11 -2.86 -1.35
CA GLY A 126 -0.77 -4.20 -0.93
C GLY A 126 0.68 -4.56 -1.20
N PHE A 127 1.02 -5.81 -0.90
CA PHE A 127 2.32 -6.39 -1.16
C PHE A 127 2.18 -7.87 -1.55
N VAL A 128 3.17 -8.37 -2.26
CA VAL A 128 3.20 -9.73 -2.79
C VAL A 128 4.67 -10.20 -2.91
N PRO A 129 4.96 -11.47 -2.62
CA PRO A 129 4.14 -12.44 -1.89
C PRO A 129 3.80 -11.98 -0.46
N ALA A 130 2.76 -12.52 0.17
CA ALA A 130 2.32 -12.08 1.50
C ALA A 130 3.17 -12.70 2.64
N ASP A 131 3.58 -13.95 2.43
CA ASP A 131 4.44 -14.76 3.28
C ASP A 131 5.90 -14.30 3.25
N GLN A 132 6.40 -13.99 2.05
CA GLN A 132 7.74 -13.41 1.86
C GLN A 132 7.66 -12.12 1.01
N PRO A 133 7.30 -10.97 1.62
CA PRO A 133 7.09 -9.73 0.87
C PRO A 133 8.33 -9.22 0.14
N LEU A 134 8.17 -9.01 -1.17
CA LEU A 134 9.22 -8.50 -2.05
C LEU A 134 8.91 -7.11 -2.58
N ILE A 135 7.67 -6.90 -3.01
CA ILE A 135 7.21 -5.64 -3.58
C ILE A 135 5.96 -5.17 -2.87
N SER A 136 5.87 -3.85 -2.63
CA SER A 136 4.63 -3.18 -2.24
C SER A 136 4.16 -2.30 -3.39
N ILE A 137 2.86 -2.33 -3.70
CA ILE A 137 2.28 -1.56 -4.80
C ILE A 137 1.08 -0.78 -4.26
N LEU A 138 1.00 0.49 -4.64
CA LEU A 138 -0.16 1.36 -4.41
C LEU A 138 -0.68 1.82 -5.77
N VAL A 139 -1.96 1.57 -6.03
CA VAL A 139 -2.69 2.14 -7.16
C VAL A 139 -3.71 3.13 -6.62
N VAL A 140 -3.70 4.35 -7.17
CA VAL A 140 -4.67 5.40 -6.85
C VAL A 140 -5.28 5.92 -8.14
N LEU A 141 -6.61 5.92 -8.21
CA LEU A 141 -7.39 6.41 -9.35
C LEU A 141 -8.25 7.58 -8.89
N ASN A 142 -8.18 8.68 -9.64
CA ASN A 142 -8.96 9.89 -9.36
C ASN A 142 -10.26 9.86 -10.16
N GLU A 143 -11.39 9.83 -9.45
CA GLU A 143 -12.75 9.85 -10.03
C GLU A 143 -12.99 8.82 -11.15
N PRO A 144 -12.62 7.53 -10.97
CA PRO A 144 -12.88 6.51 -12.00
C PRO A 144 -14.38 6.32 -12.26
N ARG A 145 -14.72 6.02 -13.51
CA ARG A 145 -16.10 5.82 -14.00
C ARG A 145 -16.16 4.63 -14.97
N PRO A 146 -17.34 3.98 -15.13
CA PRO A 146 -18.57 4.18 -14.35
C PRO A 146 -18.51 3.55 -12.94
N GLN A 147 -17.54 2.69 -12.67
CA GLN A 147 -17.32 2.02 -11.39
C GLN A 147 -16.27 2.77 -10.55
N TYR A 148 -16.44 2.78 -9.23
CA TYR A 148 -15.56 3.53 -8.31
C TYR A 148 -15.07 2.74 -7.10
N PHE A 149 -15.55 1.52 -6.84
CA PHE A 149 -15.01 0.72 -5.73
C PHE A 149 -13.56 0.32 -6.01
N GLY A 150 -12.64 0.61 -5.08
CA GLY A 150 -11.21 0.31 -5.23
C GLY A 150 -10.92 -1.15 -5.57
N GLY A 151 -11.70 -2.09 -5.01
CA GLY A 151 -11.62 -3.51 -5.33
C GLY A 151 -12.06 -3.90 -6.75
N LYS A 152 -12.79 -3.03 -7.45
CA LYS A 152 -13.23 -3.25 -8.84
C LYS A 152 -12.36 -2.55 -9.87
N VAL A 153 -11.81 -1.37 -9.54
CA VAL A 153 -11.04 -0.57 -10.51
C VAL A 153 -9.53 -0.56 -10.24
N ALA A 154 -9.09 -0.49 -8.99
CA ALA A 154 -7.67 -0.38 -8.66
C ALA A 154 -7.03 -1.77 -8.45
N ALA A 155 -7.77 -2.73 -7.89
CA ALA A 155 -7.28 -4.09 -7.65
C ALA A 155 -6.85 -4.84 -8.93
N PRO A 156 -7.58 -4.79 -10.07
CA PRO A 156 -7.10 -5.42 -11.30
C PRO A 156 -5.81 -4.79 -11.83
N VAL A 157 -5.64 -3.48 -11.67
CA VAL A 157 -4.41 -2.76 -12.05
C VAL A 157 -3.25 -3.21 -11.17
N PHE A 158 -3.48 -3.33 -9.86
CA PHE A 158 -2.51 -3.90 -8.91
C PHE A 158 -2.07 -5.30 -9.38
N ARG A 159 -3.01 -6.20 -9.67
CA ARG A 159 -2.72 -7.57 -10.14
C ARG A 159 -1.83 -7.55 -11.38
N LYS A 160 -2.15 -6.71 -12.36
CA LYS A 160 -1.36 -6.60 -13.61
C LYS A 160 0.07 -6.14 -13.33
N ILE A 161 0.25 -5.08 -12.53
CA ILE A 161 1.58 -4.56 -12.17
C ILE A 161 2.37 -5.63 -11.41
N ALA A 162 1.74 -6.27 -10.43
CA ALA A 162 2.36 -7.32 -9.62
C ALA A 162 2.82 -8.51 -10.49
N THR A 163 1.94 -9.01 -11.35
CA THR A 163 2.22 -10.16 -12.23
C THR A 163 3.44 -9.88 -13.12
N GLU A 164 3.46 -8.74 -13.80
CA GLU A 164 4.58 -8.39 -14.69
C GLU A 164 5.87 -8.12 -13.91
N THR A 165 5.78 -7.51 -12.73
CA THR A 165 6.95 -7.26 -11.88
C THR A 165 7.56 -8.57 -11.36
N LEU A 166 6.74 -9.51 -10.88
CA LEU A 166 7.21 -10.81 -10.40
C LEU A 166 7.83 -11.65 -11.53
N ARG A 167 7.23 -11.62 -12.72
CA ARG A 167 7.80 -12.24 -13.93
C ARG A 167 9.16 -11.64 -14.27
N TYR A 168 9.29 -10.31 -14.25
CA TYR A 168 10.57 -9.63 -14.47
C TYR A 168 11.63 -10.00 -13.43
N LEU A 169 11.24 -10.12 -12.15
CA LEU A 169 12.12 -10.52 -11.06
C LEU A 169 12.47 -12.02 -11.05
N LYS A 170 11.91 -12.81 -11.98
CA LYS A 170 12.10 -14.27 -12.09
C LYS A 170 11.82 -15.00 -10.76
N MET A 171 10.80 -14.55 -10.04
CA MET A 171 10.39 -15.21 -8.80
C MET A 171 9.79 -16.59 -9.10
N SER A 172 10.15 -17.55 -8.27
CA SER A 172 9.49 -18.86 -8.26
C SER A 172 8.13 -18.72 -7.58
N GLU A 173 7.13 -19.46 -8.06
CA GLU A 173 5.80 -19.48 -7.45
C GLU A 173 5.91 -19.92 -5.98
N THR A 174 5.13 -19.27 -5.10
CA THR A 174 5.03 -19.73 -3.71
C THR A 174 4.00 -20.85 -3.66
N ASN A 175 4.38 -22.02 -3.13
CA ASN A 175 3.46 -23.15 -3.01
C ASN A 175 2.23 -22.73 -2.19
N PRO A 176 1.00 -23.03 -2.67
CA PRO A 176 -0.24 -22.68 -1.97
C PRO A 176 -0.42 -23.40 -0.64
#